data_AF-A0AAW2L1B3-F1
#
_entry.id   AF-A0AAW2L1B3-F1
#
_cell.length_a   1.000
_cell.length_b   1.000
_cell.length_c   1.000
_cell.angle_alpha   90.00
_cell.angle_beta   90.00
_cell.angle_gamma   90.00
#
_symmetry.space_group_name_H-M   'P 1'
#
loop_
_entity.id
_entity.type
_entity.pdbx_description
1 polymer ?
#
loop_
_entity_poly.entity_id
_entity_poly.type
_entity_poly.pdbx_seq_one_letter_code
_entity_poly.pdbx_strand_id
1 'polypeptide(L)'
;MYGLMVHRSYIEMDKRLKVWVYKEGEPPLFHRAPLKDIYSIEGHMMDELSNHLHPFIARNPHEANAFFLPLSVTNIIRYLYSPRLTYDRNPLQTVFADYVRLLATKYPYWNRSAGADHFFVGCHDWAPDVSTADPRLFKNLIRVLCNANSSEGFQPIRDVSLPEINVPPEALGPPDLNHNNNRTILAFFAGGPHGHIRRLLFKYWKDKDKDVQVHAYLPKKLNYFELMSRSKFCLCPSGYEVASPRLVESMHAGCVPVIISEGYVLPFSEVLDWKRFSVHIQVGRIAEIKKILEGVGREEYMEKQKGVMEAKKHFVMHRPPQPFDLLNMVLHSVWLRRLNVRLI
;
A
#
# COMPACT_ATOMS: atom_id res chain seq x y z
N MET A 1 15.02 -8.31 -11.01
CA MET A 1 13.71 -7.78 -10.60
C MET A 1 13.42 -6.38 -11.07
N TYR A 2 14.37 -5.45 -10.93
CA TYR A 2 14.33 -4.11 -11.51
C TYR A 2 15.66 -3.85 -12.23
N GLY A 3 15.62 -2.96 -13.22
CA GLY A 3 16.78 -2.65 -14.05
C GLY A 3 17.83 -1.81 -13.32
N LEU A 4 19.04 -1.74 -13.91
CA LEU A 4 20.18 -0.97 -13.39
C LEU A 4 19.84 0.52 -13.18
N MET A 5 18.90 1.05 -13.96
CA MET A 5 18.38 2.42 -13.85
C MET A 5 17.60 2.68 -12.55
N VAL A 6 16.78 1.73 -12.10
CA VAL A 6 16.03 1.85 -10.83
C VAL A 6 16.99 1.89 -9.66
N HIS A 7 18.00 1.03 -9.65
CA HIS A 7 19.00 1.02 -8.59
C HIS A 7 19.75 2.35 -8.52
N ARG A 8 20.20 2.89 -9.67
CA ARG A 8 20.83 4.22 -9.73
C ARG A 8 19.90 5.33 -9.22
N SER A 9 18.62 5.31 -9.62
CA SER A 9 17.64 6.28 -9.15
C SER A 9 17.44 6.24 -7.64
N TYR A 10 17.38 5.03 -7.06
CA TYR A 10 17.30 4.87 -5.60
C TYR A 10 18.53 5.46 -4.91
N ILE A 11 19.73 5.15 -5.41
CA ILE A 11 20.98 5.70 -4.84
C ILE A 11 21.03 7.24 -4.92
N GLU A 12 20.50 7.84 -5.99
CA GLU A 12 20.40 9.30 -6.07
C GLU A 12 19.37 9.87 -5.09
N MET A 13 18.23 9.20 -4.88
CA MET A 13 17.30 9.57 -3.82
C MET A 13 17.97 9.47 -2.44
N ASP A 14 18.62 8.35 -2.12
CA ASP A 14 19.25 8.09 -0.82
C ASP A 14 20.27 9.18 -0.44
N LYS A 15 21.01 9.70 -1.42
CA LYS A 15 21.98 10.79 -1.22
C LYS A 15 21.35 12.17 -1.05
N ARG A 16 20.22 12.44 -1.72
CA ARG A 16 19.74 13.81 -1.95
C ARG A 16 18.42 14.13 -1.29
N LEU A 17 17.55 13.13 -1.08
CA LEU A 17 16.20 13.35 -0.62
C LEU A 17 16.19 14.07 0.73
N LYS A 18 15.50 15.20 0.75
CA LYS A 18 15.13 15.96 1.95
C LYS A 18 13.63 16.21 1.94
N VAL A 19 12.97 15.85 3.03
CA VAL A 19 11.55 16.01 3.25
C VAL A 19 11.34 17.02 4.37
N TRP A 20 10.68 18.13 4.05
CA TRP A 20 10.20 19.05 5.06
C TRP A 20 8.85 18.55 5.60
N VAL A 21 8.72 18.48 6.92
CA VAL A 21 7.48 18.07 7.58
C VAL A 21 6.84 19.31 8.20
N TYR A 22 5.64 19.66 7.75
CA TYR A 22 4.86 20.73 8.37
C TYR A 22 4.52 20.40 9.82
N LYS A 23 4.27 21.42 10.64
CA LYS A 23 3.98 21.28 12.08
C LYS A 23 2.71 22.02 12.51
N GLU A 24 1.97 22.56 11.55
CA GLU A 24 0.86 23.49 11.79
C GLU A 24 -0.37 22.76 12.27
N GLY A 25 -1.24 23.47 13.00
CA GLY A 25 -2.34 22.86 13.75
C GLY A 25 -1.91 22.46 15.16
N GLU A 26 -2.87 22.21 16.03
CA GLU A 26 -2.60 21.86 17.43
C GLU A 26 -2.18 20.38 17.52
N PRO A 27 -0.92 20.07 17.87
CA PRO A 27 -0.55 18.71 18.21
C PRO A 27 -1.28 18.31 19.49
N PRO A 28 -1.76 17.05 19.62
CA PRO A 28 -1.42 15.90 18.78
C PRO A 28 -2.54 15.40 17.85
N LEU A 29 -3.60 16.19 17.57
CA LEU A 29 -4.89 15.61 17.16
C LEU A 29 -4.84 14.70 15.92
N PHE A 30 -4.18 15.13 14.84
CA PHE A 30 -4.05 14.33 13.59
C PHE A 30 -2.60 14.11 13.13
N HIS A 31 -1.61 14.59 13.90
CA HIS A 31 -0.17 14.47 13.61
C HIS A 31 0.43 13.11 14.02
N ARG A 32 -0.41 12.18 14.45
CA ARG A 32 -0.08 10.79 14.75
C ARG A 32 -1.14 9.90 14.11
N ALA A 33 -0.80 8.65 13.87
CA ALA A 33 -1.72 7.63 13.41
C ALA A 33 -1.53 6.32 14.19
N PRO A 34 -2.47 5.37 14.07
CA PRO A 34 -2.33 4.04 14.65
C PRO A 34 -1.10 3.32 14.09
N LEU A 35 -0.40 2.56 14.94
CA LEU A 35 0.76 1.75 14.57
C LEU A 35 0.44 0.24 14.55
N LYS A 36 -0.84 -0.12 14.61
CA LYS A 36 -1.33 -1.51 14.63
C LYS A 36 -2.56 -1.64 13.72
N ASP A 37 -2.79 -2.86 13.26
CA ASP A 37 -3.86 -3.25 12.33
C ASP A 37 -3.64 -2.80 10.88
N ILE A 38 -4.65 -3.01 10.02
CA ILE A 38 -4.55 -2.90 8.55
C ILE A 38 -4.27 -1.49 8.01
N TYR A 39 -4.63 -0.44 8.76
CA TYR A 39 -4.40 0.96 8.33
C TYR A 39 -3.11 1.55 8.89
N SER A 40 -2.34 0.79 9.66
CA SER A 40 -1.24 1.34 10.46
C SER A 40 -0.05 1.81 9.65
N ILE A 41 0.09 1.37 8.40
CA ILE A 41 1.23 1.77 7.57
C ILE A 41 1.31 3.28 7.37
N GLU A 42 0.17 3.99 7.38
CA GLU A 42 0.18 5.45 7.39
C GLU A 42 0.85 6.01 8.66
N GLY A 43 0.59 5.39 9.81
CA GLY A 43 1.20 5.76 11.09
C GLY A 43 2.67 5.46 11.14
N HIS A 44 3.10 4.33 10.59
CA HIS A 44 4.52 3.99 10.51
C HIS A 44 5.30 4.97 9.62
N MET A 45 4.73 5.38 8.48
CA MET A 45 5.31 6.43 7.62
C MET A 45 5.36 7.78 8.34
N MET A 46 4.27 8.17 9.02
CA MET A 46 4.21 9.42 9.78
C MET A 46 5.22 9.47 10.92
N ASP A 47 5.35 8.38 11.66
CA ASP A 47 6.27 8.27 12.79
C ASP A 47 7.73 8.29 12.32
N GLU A 48 8.05 7.62 11.22
CA GLU A 48 9.38 7.69 10.60
C GLU A 48 9.71 9.12 10.14
N LEU A 49 8.75 9.78 9.47
CA LEU A 49 8.95 11.16 9.00
C LEU A 49 8.99 12.18 10.16
N SER A 50 8.45 11.84 11.33
CA SER A 50 8.50 12.69 12.52
C SER A 50 9.85 12.62 13.25
N ASN A 51 10.69 11.64 12.93
CA ASN A 51 12.01 11.49 13.53
C ASN A 51 13.01 12.50 12.93
N HIS A 52 13.24 13.61 13.63
CA HIS A 52 14.19 14.66 13.23
C HIS A 52 15.64 14.21 13.04
N LEU A 53 16.01 13.01 13.53
CA LEU A 53 17.34 12.42 13.32
C LEU A 53 17.42 11.59 12.03
N HIS A 54 16.29 11.32 11.38
CA HIS A 54 16.26 10.53 10.15
C HIS A 54 16.94 11.28 8.99
N PRO A 55 17.81 10.63 8.20
CA PRO A 55 18.65 11.29 7.21
C PRO A 55 17.87 12.01 6.11
N PHE A 56 16.63 11.58 5.83
CA PHE A 56 15.78 12.23 4.83
C PHE A 56 15.02 13.44 5.37
N ILE A 57 15.09 13.78 6.65
CA ILE A 57 14.37 14.94 7.17
C ILE A 57 15.17 16.22 6.94
N ALA A 58 14.49 17.20 6.36
CA ALA A 58 15.04 18.51 6.10
C ALA A 58 15.07 19.33 7.40
N ARG A 59 16.22 19.95 7.70
CA ARG A 59 16.39 20.86 8.85
C ARG A 59 15.83 22.24 8.58
N ASN A 60 15.80 22.64 7.32
CA ASN A 60 15.18 23.86 6.84
C ASN A 60 14.30 23.55 5.61
N PRO A 61 13.26 24.34 5.32
CA PRO A 61 12.40 24.10 4.18
C PRO A 61 13.03 24.46 2.82
N HIS A 62 14.18 25.14 2.79
CA HIS A 62 14.85 25.54 1.55
C HIS A 62 15.70 24.41 0.94
N GLU A 63 16.16 23.45 1.74
CA GLU A 63 16.88 22.26 1.26
C GLU A 63 15.94 21.11 0.86
N ALA A 64 14.65 21.21 1.19
CA ALA A 64 13.68 20.16 0.96
C ALA A 64 13.37 19.96 -0.53
N ASN A 65 13.36 18.71 -0.95
CA ASN A 65 12.87 18.30 -2.27
C ASN A 65 11.39 17.93 -2.24
N ALA A 66 10.84 17.55 -1.08
CA ALA A 66 9.44 17.22 -0.93
C ALA A 66 8.89 17.74 0.40
N PHE A 67 7.57 17.94 0.46
CA PHE A 67 6.86 18.52 1.58
C PHE A 67 5.79 17.55 2.07
N PHE A 68 5.94 17.05 3.29
CA PHE A 68 5.01 16.11 3.88
C PHE A 68 3.89 16.82 4.64
N LEU A 69 2.66 16.42 4.37
CA LEU A 69 1.45 16.82 5.09
C LEU A 69 1.12 15.76 6.17
N PRO A 70 1.46 15.98 7.46
CA PRO A 70 1.28 15.00 8.52
C PRO A 70 -0.16 14.94 9.04
N LEU A 71 -1.12 14.61 8.16
CA LEU A 71 -2.52 14.39 8.52
C LEU A 71 -2.89 12.91 8.41
N SER A 72 -3.16 12.27 9.54
CA SER A 72 -3.73 10.92 9.57
C SER A 72 -5.22 10.94 9.20
N VAL A 73 -5.54 10.37 8.04
CA VAL A 73 -6.93 10.15 7.64
C VAL A 73 -7.64 9.22 8.63
N THR A 74 -6.97 8.18 9.14
CA THR A 74 -7.57 7.27 10.11
C THR A 74 -7.96 7.98 11.40
N ASN A 75 -7.12 8.87 11.93
CA ASN A 75 -7.45 9.60 13.15
C ASN A 75 -8.50 10.69 12.93
N ILE A 76 -8.53 11.36 11.77
CA ILE A 76 -9.64 12.25 11.40
C ILE A 76 -10.96 11.48 11.44
N ILE A 77 -10.99 10.28 10.86
CA ILE A 77 -12.20 9.44 10.82
C ILE A 77 -12.58 8.98 12.23
N ARG A 78 -11.61 8.50 13.03
CA ARG A 78 -11.86 8.09 14.42
C ARG A 78 -12.39 9.22 15.28
N TYR A 79 -11.94 10.45 15.07
CA TYR A 79 -12.36 11.60 15.85
C TYR A 79 -13.73 12.13 15.42
N LEU A 80 -13.94 12.37 14.12
CA LEU A 80 -15.15 13.02 13.60
C LEU A 80 -16.35 12.07 13.47
N TYR A 81 -16.10 10.76 13.36
CA TYR A 81 -17.14 9.77 13.05
C TYR A 81 -17.24 8.69 14.13
N SER A 82 -16.83 8.95 15.38
CA SER A 82 -17.04 8.00 16.48
C SER A 82 -17.99 8.57 17.54
N PRO A 83 -19.21 8.01 17.71
CA PRO A 83 -19.79 6.88 16.95
C PRO A 83 -20.13 7.26 15.50
N ARG A 84 -20.15 6.27 14.58
CA ARG A 84 -20.43 6.51 13.14
C ARG A 84 -21.91 6.78 12.92
N LEU A 85 -22.31 8.05 12.99
CA LEU A 85 -23.69 8.49 12.76
C LEU A 85 -23.98 8.83 11.29
N THR A 86 -22.94 9.04 10.48
CA THR A 86 -23.05 9.43 9.07
C THR A 86 -21.90 8.84 8.24
N TYR A 87 -22.14 8.69 6.93
CA TYR A 87 -21.12 8.36 5.94
C TYR A 87 -20.77 9.56 5.05
N ASP A 88 -21.31 10.75 5.34
CA ASP A 88 -20.97 11.96 4.60
C ASP A 88 -19.46 12.24 4.69
N ARG A 89 -18.81 12.44 3.53
CA ARG A 89 -17.38 12.74 3.44
C ARG A 89 -17.05 14.21 3.68
N ASN A 90 -18.04 15.10 3.70
CA ASN A 90 -17.81 16.53 3.85
C ASN A 90 -16.96 16.89 5.08
N PRO A 91 -17.19 16.37 6.31
CA PRO A 91 -16.34 16.70 7.46
C PRO A 91 -14.86 16.35 7.24
N LEU A 92 -14.57 15.14 6.73
CA LEU A 92 -13.20 14.71 6.39
C LEU A 92 -12.57 15.64 5.34
N GLN A 93 -13.31 15.94 4.26
CA GLN A 93 -12.84 16.76 3.16
C GLN A 93 -12.56 18.21 3.60
N THR A 94 -13.44 18.79 4.40
CA THR A 94 -13.29 20.15 4.93
C THR A 94 -12.05 20.28 5.81
N VAL A 95 -11.87 19.37 6.79
CA VAL A 95 -10.69 19.39 7.66
C VAL A 95 -9.39 19.29 6.86
N PHE A 96 -9.35 18.38 5.88
CA PHE A 96 -8.15 18.21 5.05
C PHE A 96 -7.90 19.41 4.14
N ALA A 97 -8.93 19.95 3.49
CA ALA A 97 -8.82 21.11 2.62
C ALA A 97 -8.42 22.38 3.39
N ASP A 98 -8.99 22.61 4.56
CA ASP A 98 -8.67 23.79 5.38
C ASP A 98 -7.23 23.75 5.90
N TYR A 99 -6.73 22.56 6.26
CA TYR A 99 -5.32 22.39 6.59
C TYR A 99 -4.41 22.76 5.41
N VAL A 100 -4.70 22.26 4.21
CA VAL A 100 -3.90 22.57 3.03
C VAL A 100 -3.98 24.07 2.67
N ARG A 101 -5.16 24.70 2.77
CA ARG A 101 -5.33 26.14 2.57
C ARG A 101 -4.56 26.96 3.60
N LEU A 102 -4.53 26.52 4.86
CA LEU A 102 -3.72 27.14 5.91
C LEU A 102 -2.24 27.12 5.53
N LEU A 103 -1.72 25.97 5.11
CA LEU A 103 -0.32 25.83 4.67
C LEU A 103 -0.01 26.70 3.45
N ALA A 104 -0.91 26.70 2.46
CA ALA A 104 -0.76 27.47 1.22
C ALA A 104 -0.80 29.00 1.44
N THR A 105 -1.53 29.43 2.48
CA THR A 105 -1.62 30.85 2.86
C THR A 105 -0.43 31.26 3.72
N LYS A 106 0.01 30.40 4.64
CA LYS A 106 1.05 30.72 5.62
C LYS A 106 2.47 30.60 5.08
N TYR A 107 2.72 29.71 4.12
CA TYR A 107 4.06 29.45 3.57
C TYR A 107 4.09 29.59 2.05
N PRO A 108 5.20 30.08 1.48
CA PRO A 108 5.32 30.23 0.02
C PRO A 108 5.47 28.88 -0.71
N TYR A 109 5.77 27.81 0.03
CA TYR A 109 6.23 26.53 -0.52
C TYR A 109 5.18 25.78 -1.33
N TRP A 110 3.92 25.83 -0.92
CA TRP A 110 2.80 25.25 -1.70
C TRP A 110 2.65 25.92 -3.05
N ASN A 111 2.69 27.26 -3.06
CA ASN A 111 2.44 28.06 -4.26
C ASN A 111 3.58 27.96 -5.28
N ARG A 112 4.81 27.59 -4.85
CA ARG A 112 5.96 27.41 -5.75
C ARG A 112 5.72 26.37 -6.84
N SER A 113 4.98 25.31 -6.50
CA SER A 113 4.78 24.12 -7.32
C SER A 113 3.29 23.83 -7.54
N ALA A 114 2.42 24.68 -6.98
CA ALA A 114 1.00 24.41 -6.82
C ALA A 114 0.74 23.00 -6.21
N GLY A 115 1.51 22.65 -5.16
CA GLY A 115 1.40 21.40 -4.42
C GLY A 115 2.07 20.17 -5.07
N ALA A 116 2.82 20.33 -6.16
CA ALA A 116 3.36 19.20 -6.94
C ALA A 116 4.56 18.48 -6.29
N ASP A 117 5.21 19.11 -5.31
CA ASP A 117 6.23 18.52 -4.44
C ASP A 117 5.70 18.20 -3.04
N HIS A 118 4.39 18.32 -2.83
CA HIS A 118 3.72 17.97 -1.59
C HIS A 118 3.14 16.56 -1.65
N PHE A 119 3.11 15.88 -0.50
CA PHE A 119 2.47 14.58 -0.39
C PHE A 119 1.84 14.34 0.97
N PHE A 120 0.84 13.48 1.00
CA PHE A 120 0.31 12.90 2.24
C PHE A 120 0.25 11.38 2.12
N VAL A 121 0.15 10.71 3.26
CA VAL A 121 0.01 9.26 3.36
C VAL A 121 -1.34 8.93 3.99
N GLY A 122 -2.13 8.08 3.33
CA GLY A 122 -3.42 7.64 3.83
C GLY A 122 -3.69 6.18 3.48
N CYS A 123 -3.87 5.33 4.48
CA CYS A 123 -4.19 3.93 4.24
C CYS A 123 -5.68 3.61 4.39
N HIS A 124 -6.43 4.42 5.15
CA HIS A 124 -7.87 4.23 5.28
C HIS A 124 -8.57 4.26 3.91
N ASP A 125 -9.64 3.49 3.75
CA ASP A 125 -10.46 3.37 2.54
C ASP A 125 -11.07 4.70 2.05
N TRP A 126 -11.16 5.75 2.90
CA TRP A 126 -11.70 7.06 2.55
C TRP A 126 -10.59 8.07 2.22
N ALA A 127 -9.32 7.68 2.29
CA ALA A 127 -8.20 8.54 1.95
C ALA A 127 -8.24 9.07 0.50
N PRO A 128 -8.73 8.32 -0.52
CA PRO A 128 -8.92 8.90 -1.86
C PRO A 128 -9.88 10.10 -1.88
N ASP A 129 -10.91 10.06 -1.03
CA ASP A 129 -12.01 11.02 -1.01
C ASP A 129 -11.59 12.42 -0.52
N VAL A 130 -10.47 12.53 0.23
CA VAL A 130 -10.00 13.81 0.79
C VAL A 130 -9.78 14.87 -0.29
N SER A 131 -9.42 14.43 -1.50
CA SER A 131 -9.07 15.29 -2.63
C SER A 131 -10.25 15.67 -3.53
N THR A 132 -11.44 15.11 -3.29
CA THR A 132 -12.59 15.24 -4.22
C THR A 132 -13.34 16.57 -4.09
N ALA A 133 -13.35 17.18 -2.90
CA ALA A 133 -14.10 18.42 -2.65
C ALA A 133 -13.49 19.67 -3.32
N ASP A 134 -12.17 19.69 -3.53
CA ASP A 134 -11.47 20.80 -4.21
C ASP A 134 -10.44 20.28 -5.22
N PRO A 135 -10.89 19.81 -6.41
CA PRO A 135 -10.00 19.22 -7.41
C PRO A 135 -8.91 20.17 -7.91
N ARG A 136 -9.11 21.49 -7.78
CA ARG A 136 -8.10 22.49 -8.17
C ARG A 136 -6.99 22.56 -7.14
N LEU A 137 -7.33 22.61 -5.85
CA LEU A 137 -6.35 22.61 -4.76
C LEU A 137 -5.49 21.34 -4.81
N PHE A 138 -6.12 20.18 -4.99
CA PHE A 138 -5.44 18.89 -4.93
C PHE A 138 -4.90 18.38 -6.26
N LYS A 139 -4.94 19.19 -7.33
CA LYS A 139 -4.62 18.76 -8.70
C LYS A 139 -3.25 18.07 -8.79
N ASN A 140 -2.22 18.67 -8.19
CA ASN A 140 -0.85 18.19 -8.30
C ASN A 140 -0.36 17.46 -7.04
N LEU A 141 -1.14 17.45 -5.95
CA LEU A 141 -0.74 16.81 -4.69
C LEU A 141 -0.47 15.32 -4.91
N ILE A 142 0.70 14.85 -4.49
CA ILE A 142 1.05 13.42 -4.54
C ILE A 142 0.28 12.71 -3.43
N ARG A 143 -0.60 11.78 -3.80
CA ARG A 143 -1.37 10.99 -2.84
C ARG A 143 -0.69 9.63 -2.67
N VAL A 144 -0.24 9.31 -1.46
CA VAL A 144 0.32 8.00 -1.13
C VAL A 144 -0.79 7.17 -0.48
N LEU A 145 -1.39 6.24 -1.22
CA LEU A 145 -2.67 5.62 -0.87
C LEU A 145 -2.60 4.10 -0.84
N CYS A 146 -3.19 3.46 0.18
CA CYS A 146 -3.43 2.01 0.15
C CYS A 146 -4.47 1.66 -0.92
N ASN A 147 -5.61 2.36 -0.95
CA ASN A 147 -6.64 2.17 -1.98
C ASN A 147 -6.22 2.81 -3.33
N ALA A 148 -5.28 2.17 -4.03
CA ALA A 148 -4.69 2.64 -5.28
C ALA A 148 -5.49 2.18 -6.53
N ASN A 149 -6.75 2.59 -6.63
CA ASN A 149 -7.65 2.17 -7.71
C ASN A 149 -7.73 3.21 -8.84
N SER A 150 -7.19 2.86 -10.01
CA SER A 150 -7.19 3.74 -11.19
C SER A 150 -8.58 4.04 -11.75
N SER A 151 -9.56 3.17 -11.52
CA SER A 151 -10.96 3.40 -11.89
C SER A 151 -11.67 4.38 -10.94
N GLU A 152 -11.10 4.66 -9.77
CA GLU A 152 -11.64 5.57 -8.74
C GLU A 152 -10.77 6.83 -8.59
N GLY A 153 -10.07 7.20 -9.66
CA GLY A 153 -9.35 8.46 -9.75
C GLY A 153 -7.91 8.43 -9.25
N PHE A 154 -7.35 7.26 -8.87
CA PHE A 154 -5.90 7.12 -8.66
C PHE A 154 -5.14 7.31 -9.97
N GLN A 155 -4.13 8.18 -9.98
CA GLN A 155 -3.34 8.50 -11.17
C GLN A 155 -1.89 8.04 -11.00
N PRO A 156 -1.44 6.94 -11.61
CA PRO A 156 -0.08 6.40 -11.42
C PRO A 156 1.07 7.38 -11.70
N ILE A 157 0.83 8.37 -12.57
CA ILE A 157 1.80 9.41 -12.91
C ILE A 157 2.05 10.40 -11.77
N ARG A 158 1.06 10.60 -10.89
CA ARG A 158 1.08 11.57 -9.77
C ARG A 158 1.06 10.89 -8.40
N ASP A 159 0.30 9.81 -8.25
CA ASP A 159 0.03 9.14 -6.98
C ASP A 159 0.98 7.94 -6.78
N VAL A 160 1.08 7.51 -5.52
CA VAL A 160 1.92 6.40 -5.07
C VAL A 160 1.04 5.33 -4.43
N SER A 161 1.22 4.09 -4.86
CA SER A 161 0.53 2.94 -4.28
C SER A 161 1.28 2.48 -3.03
N LEU A 162 0.61 2.52 -1.89
CA LEU A 162 1.14 2.13 -0.59
C LEU A 162 0.76 0.66 -0.30
N PRO A 163 1.72 -0.23 0.00
CA PRO A 163 1.38 -1.59 0.42
C PRO A 163 0.59 -1.56 1.73
N GLU A 164 -0.62 -2.10 1.72
CA GLU A 164 -1.36 -2.36 2.95
C GLU A 164 -0.71 -3.53 3.70
N ILE A 165 -0.46 -3.34 4.99
CA ILE A 165 0.11 -4.37 5.87
C ILE A 165 -0.71 -4.46 7.15
N ASN A 166 -0.98 -5.68 7.60
CA ASN A 166 -1.60 -5.91 8.90
C ASN A 166 -0.48 -6.03 9.93
N VAL A 167 -0.30 -4.99 10.75
CA VAL A 167 0.77 -4.95 11.75
C VAL A 167 0.25 -5.48 13.09
N PRO A 168 0.74 -6.65 13.57
CA PRO A 168 0.33 -7.20 14.85
C PRO A 168 0.96 -6.43 16.02
N PRO A 169 0.45 -6.59 17.27
CA PRO A 169 0.93 -5.82 18.42
C PRO A 169 2.41 -5.94 18.77
N GLU A 170 3.05 -7.07 18.42
CA GLU A 170 4.40 -7.45 18.85
C GLU A 170 5.41 -7.57 17.69
N ALA A 171 5.02 -7.19 16.46
CA ALA A 171 5.92 -7.25 15.31
C ALA A 171 5.69 -6.08 14.34
N LEU A 172 6.58 -5.94 13.36
CA LEU A 172 6.53 -4.90 12.32
C LEU A 172 5.86 -5.37 11.02
N GLY A 173 5.15 -6.49 11.05
CA GLY A 173 4.51 -7.06 9.87
C GLY A 173 4.09 -8.51 10.08
N PRO A 174 3.65 -9.18 9.00
CA PRO A 174 3.30 -10.60 9.05
C PRO A 174 4.53 -11.48 9.37
N PRO A 175 4.32 -12.67 9.95
CA PRO A 175 5.40 -13.59 10.26
C PRO A 175 6.11 -14.08 8.99
N ASP A 176 7.43 -14.24 9.08
CA ASP A 176 8.21 -14.88 8.03
C ASP A 176 8.14 -16.40 8.19
N LEU A 177 7.39 -17.07 7.32
CA LEU A 177 7.22 -18.53 7.33
C LEU A 177 7.85 -19.21 6.11
N ASN A 178 8.89 -18.61 5.53
CA ASN A 178 9.52 -19.10 4.30
C ASN A 178 10.40 -20.37 4.49
N HIS A 179 10.02 -21.30 5.36
CA HIS A 179 10.79 -22.50 5.65
C HIS A 179 10.27 -23.76 4.97
N ASN A 180 9.10 -23.70 4.30
CA ASN A 180 8.49 -24.89 3.73
C ASN A 180 8.68 -24.98 2.21
N ASN A 181 9.59 -25.87 1.79
CA ASN A 181 9.77 -26.22 0.38
C ASN A 181 8.69 -27.18 -0.14
N ASN A 182 7.87 -27.78 0.74
CA ASN A 182 6.86 -28.76 0.37
C ASN A 182 5.45 -28.14 0.37
N ARG A 183 5.12 -27.42 -0.71
CA ARG A 183 3.82 -26.78 -0.92
C ARG A 183 2.83 -27.74 -1.58
N THR A 184 1.89 -28.24 -0.78
CA THR A 184 0.91 -29.26 -1.19
C THR A 184 -0.45 -28.70 -1.60
N ILE A 185 -0.78 -27.47 -1.20
CA ILE A 185 -2.03 -26.80 -1.58
C ILE A 185 -1.78 -26.04 -2.88
N LEU A 186 -2.65 -26.19 -3.89
CA LEU A 186 -2.51 -25.46 -5.16
C LEU A 186 -2.76 -23.97 -4.92
N ALA A 187 -3.93 -23.63 -4.40
CA ALA A 187 -4.31 -22.24 -4.16
C ALA A 187 -5.06 -22.07 -2.86
N PHE A 188 -4.84 -20.95 -2.16
CA PHE A 188 -5.46 -20.68 -0.87
C PHE A 188 -6.01 -19.27 -0.72
N PHE A 189 -7.16 -19.16 -0.06
CA PHE A 189 -7.76 -17.91 0.41
C PHE A 189 -8.52 -18.13 1.73
N ALA A 190 -8.39 -17.17 2.66
CA ALA A 190 -9.30 -17.02 3.79
C ALA A 190 -9.62 -15.55 4.06
N GLY A 191 -10.89 -15.23 4.31
CA GLY A 191 -11.34 -13.86 4.55
C GLY A 191 -12.85 -13.67 4.58
N GLY A 192 -13.30 -12.44 4.86
CA GLY A 192 -14.71 -12.07 4.79
C GLY A 192 -15.21 -11.86 3.34
N PRO A 193 -16.51 -12.04 3.07
CA PRO A 193 -17.13 -11.83 1.75
C PRO A 193 -17.35 -10.34 1.40
N HIS A 194 -16.33 -9.52 1.67
CA HIS A 194 -16.35 -8.08 1.43
C HIS A 194 -16.11 -7.78 -0.06
N GLY A 195 -16.91 -6.89 -0.66
CA GLY A 195 -16.78 -6.56 -2.08
C GLY A 195 -17.33 -7.60 -3.05
N HIS A 196 -17.53 -7.20 -4.31
CA HIS A 196 -18.13 -8.06 -5.34
C HIS A 196 -17.23 -9.23 -5.74
N ILE A 197 -15.92 -8.99 -5.88
CA ILE A 197 -14.96 -10.01 -6.32
C ILE A 197 -14.86 -11.16 -5.31
N ARG A 198 -14.79 -10.88 -4.01
CA ARG A 198 -14.80 -11.96 -2.99
C ARG A 198 -16.11 -12.72 -3.00
N ARG A 199 -17.27 -12.06 -3.17
CA ARG A 199 -18.56 -12.77 -3.31
C ARG A 199 -18.57 -13.73 -4.49
N LEU A 200 -18.01 -13.33 -5.64
CA LEU A 200 -17.82 -14.22 -6.78
C LEU A 200 -16.86 -15.38 -6.45
N LEU A 201 -15.71 -15.10 -5.83
CA LEU A 201 -14.77 -16.14 -5.41
C LEU A 201 -15.45 -17.18 -4.50
N PHE A 202 -16.20 -16.73 -3.50
CA PHE A 202 -16.97 -17.60 -2.61
C PHE A 202 -18.02 -18.41 -3.37
N LYS A 203 -18.76 -17.78 -4.30
CA LYS A 203 -19.76 -18.47 -5.13
C LYS A 203 -19.13 -19.66 -5.88
N TYR A 204 -17.92 -19.52 -6.42
CA TYR A 204 -17.30 -20.56 -7.23
C TYR A 204 -16.48 -21.58 -6.44
N TRP A 205 -15.78 -21.16 -5.38
CA TRP A 205 -14.72 -21.99 -4.78
C TRP A 205 -14.88 -22.32 -3.30
N LYS A 206 -15.79 -21.67 -2.57
CA LYS A 206 -15.91 -21.87 -1.13
C LYS A 206 -16.17 -23.33 -0.79
N ASP A 207 -15.23 -23.96 -0.10
CA ASP A 207 -15.32 -25.35 0.36
C ASP A 207 -15.72 -26.34 -0.76
N LYS A 208 -15.32 -26.07 -2.02
CA LYS A 208 -15.74 -26.83 -3.22
C LYS A 208 -14.64 -27.67 -3.88
N ASP A 209 -13.37 -27.44 -3.57
CA ASP A 209 -12.24 -28.14 -4.17
C ASP A 209 -11.15 -28.39 -3.10
N LYS A 210 -10.46 -29.53 -3.19
CA LYS A 210 -9.42 -29.92 -2.24
C LYS A 210 -8.08 -29.21 -2.47
N ASP A 211 -7.82 -28.80 -3.71
CA ASP A 211 -6.56 -28.20 -4.16
C ASP A 211 -6.67 -26.66 -4.16
N VAL A 212 -7.86 -26.14 -4.50
CA VAL A 212 -8.20 -24.70 -4.40
C VAL A 212 -9.04 -24.46 -3.15
N GLN A 213 -8.35 -24.14 -2.05
CA GLN A 213 -8.94 -23.99 -0.73
C GLN A 213 -9.38 -22.54 -0.49
N VAL A 214 -10.69 -22.31 -0.56
CA VAL A 214 -11.30 -21.00 -0.29
C VAL A 214 -12.20 -21.12 0.94
N HIS A 215 -11.84 -20.40 1.99
CA HIS A 215 -12.57 -20.39 3.25
C HIS A 215 -13.03 -18.98 3.60
N ALA A 216 -14.10 -18.90 4.39
CA ALA A 216 -14.48 -17.64 5.02
C ALA A 216 -13.53 -17.36 6.21
N TYR A 217 -14.05 -17.34 7.43
CA TYR A 217 -13.21 -17.33 8.62
C TYR A 217 -12.74 -18.76 8.94
N LEU A 218 -11.43 -18.90 9.18
CA LEU A 218 -10.85 -20.19 9.58
C LEU A 218 -11.28 -20.55 11.02
N PRO A 219 -11.52 -21.84 11.31
CA PRO A 219 -11.60 -22.33 12.67
C PRO A 219 -10.35 -21.96 13.49
N LYS A 220 -10.52 -21.64 14.78
CA LYS A 220 -9.42 -21.22 15.69
C LYS A 220 -8.21 -22.18 15.73
N LYS A 221 -8.42 -23.47 15.42
CA LYS A 221 -7.39 -24.50 15.41
C LYS A 221 -6.47 -24.48 14.18
N LEU A 222 -6.86 -23.77 13.11
CA LEU A 222 -6.07 -23.68 11.89
C LEU A 222 -5.25 -22.39 11.89
N ASN A 223 -3.98 -22.51 11.53
CA ASN A 223 -3.09 -21.37 11.40
C ASN A 223 -3.15 -20.82 9.96
N TYR A 224 -3.62 -19.58 9.82
CA TYR A 224 -3.74 -18.88 8.54
C TYR A 224 -2.40 -18.81 7.78
N PHE A 225 -1.34 -18.37 8.44
CA PHE A 225 -0.03 -18.20 7.80
C PHE A 225 0.63 -19.54 7.46
N GLU A 226 0.38 -20.60 8.24
CA GLU A 226 0.83 -21.95 7.92
C GLU A 226 0.16 -22.50 6.65
N LEU A 227 -1.15 -22.26 6.47
CA LEU A 227 -1.85 -22.64 5.24
C LEU A 227 -1.31 -21.88 4.03
N MET A 228 -1.00 -20.58 4.19
CA MET A 228 -0.33 -19.81 3.14
C MET A 228 1.06 -20.37 2.81
N SER A 229 1.87 -20.73 3.81
CA SER A 229 3.23 -21.26 3.59
C SER A 229 3.23 -22.65 2.94
N ARG A 230 2.12 -23.39 3.06
CA ARG A 230 1.89 -24.68 2.39
C ARG A 230 1.25 -24.55 1.00
N SER A 231 0.89 -23.34 0.59
CA SER A 231 0.22 -23.07 -0.69
C SER A 231 1.20 -22.62 -1.76
N LYS A 232 1.04 -23.11 -2.98
CA LYS A 232 1.80 -22.62 -4.15
C LYS A 232 1.37 -21.20 -4.49
N PHE A 233 0.06 -21.00 -4.60
CA PHE A 233 -0.57 -19.75 -4.97
C PHE A 233 -1.46 -19.22 -3.84
N CYS A 234 -1.42 -17.91 -3.61
CA CYS A 234 -2.26 -17.26 -2.60
C CYS A 234 -3.16 -16.26 -3.30
N LEU A 235 -4.47 -16.48 -3.22
CA LEU A 235 -5.42 -15.60 -3.90
C LEU A 235 -5.51 -14.27 -3.16
N CYS A 236 -5.36 -13.17 -3.90
CA CYS A 236 -5.45 -11.81 -3.42
C CYS A 236 -6.62 -11.08 -4.12
N PRO A 237 -7.88 -11.50 -3.87
CA PRO A 237 -9.05 -10.81 -4.40
C PRO A 237 -9.30 -9.49 -3.67
N SER A 238 -9.57 -8.43 -4.44
CA SER A 238 -9.97 -7.14 -3.87
C SER A 238 -11.28 -7.24 -3.07
N GLY A 239 -11.35 -6.43 -2.01
CA GLY A 239 -12.48 -6.31 -1.10
C GLY A 239 -13.42 -5.20 -1.53
N TYR A 240 -13.83 -4.36 -0.57
CA TYR A 240 -14.44 -3.07 -0.91
C TYR A 240 -13.40 -2.13 -1.53
N GLU A 241 -12.19 -2.16 -0.98
CA GLU A 241 -10.97 -1.57 -1.49
C GLU A 241 -10.17 -2.52 -2.39
N VAL A 242 -9.33 -1.96 -3.27
CA VAL A 242 -8.48 -2.79 -4.14
C VAL A 242 -7.31 -3.43 -3.40
N ALA A 243 -6.79 -2.77 -2.36
CA ALA A 243 -5.70 -3.26 -1.54
C ALA A 243 -6.12 -4.35 -0.55
N SER A 244 -5.13 -5.11 -0.09
CA SER A 244 -5.33 -6.09 0.96
C SER A 244 -3.99 -6.45 1.60
N PRO A 245 -3.93 -6.72 2.91
CA PRO A 245 -2.69 -7.14 3.56
C PRO A 245 -2.18 -8.45 2.99
N ARG A 246 -3.10 -9.27 2.46
CA ARG A 246 -2.85 -10.57 1.83
C ARG A 246 -1.79 -10.53 0.75
N LEU A 247 -1.70 -9.42 0.01
CA LEU A 247 -0.67 -9.27 -1.00
C LEU A 247 0.71 -9.38 -0.36
N VAL A 248 0.96 -8.64 0.72
CA VAL A 248 2.22 -8.68 1.47
C VAL A 248 2.35 -9.99 2.26
N GLU A 249 1.30 -10.44 2.94
CA GLU A 249 1.30 -11.70 3.70
C GLU A 249 1.69 -12.91 2.82
N SER A 250 1.22 -12.97 1.58
CA SER A 250 1.57 -14.04 0.64
C SER A 250 3.05 -14.05 0.30
N MET A 251 3.64 -12.88 0.09
CA MET A 251 5.08 -12.75 -0.15
C MET A 251 5.89 -13.17 1.06
N HIS A 252 5.44 -12.82 2.28
CA HIS A 252 6.09 -13.24 3.52
C HIS A 252 6.01 -14.75 3.76
N ALA A 253 4.93 -15.38 3.33
CA ALA A 253 4.76 -16.83 3.34
C ALA A 253 5.47 -17.54 2.16
N GLY A 254 6.17 -16.82 1.27
CA GLY A 254 6.83 -17.37 0.08
C GLY A 254 5.86 -17.93 -0.97
N CYS A 255 4.60 -17.53 -0.90
CA CYS A 255 3.49 -17.97 -1.75
C CYS A 255 3.35 -17.02 -2.94
N VAL A 256 3.15 -17.55 -4.16
CA VAL A 256 3.00 -16.70 -5.36
C VAL A 256 1.64 -15.97 -5.29
N PRO A 257 1.61 -14.63 -5.22
CA PRO A 257 0.37 -13.88 -5.17
C PRO A 257 -0.42 -14.06 -6.47
N VAL A 258 -1.72 -14.31 -6.35
CA VAL A 258 -2.67 -14.34 -7.47
C VAL A 258 -3.60 -13.14 -7.35
N ILE A 259 -3.34 -12.13 -8.15
CA ILE A 259 -4.06 -10.85 -8.10
C ILE A 259 -5.36 -11.01 -8.87
N ILE A 260 -6.49 -10.78 -8.16
CA ILE A 260 -7.84 -10.79 -8.72
C ILE A 260 -8.48 -9.45 -8.40
N SER A 261 -8.28 -8.49 -9.29
CA SER A 261 -8.66 -7.10 -9.06
C SER A 261 -8.96 -6.38 -10.36
N GLU A 262 -9.71 -5.28 -10.27
CA GLU A 262 -9.94 -4.34 -11.36
C GLU A 262 -9.37 -2.98 -10.97
N GLY A 263 -8.56 -2.39 -11.85
CA GLY A 263 -8.01 -1.05 -11.64
C GLY A 263 -6.91 -0.92 -10.59
N TYR A 264 -6.52 -1.99 -9.85
CA TYR A 264 -5.48 -1.90 -8.84
C TYR A 264 -4.10 -1.61 -9.44
N VAL A 265 -3.54 -0.48 -9.04
CA VAL A 265 -2.16 -0.11 -9.33
C VAL A 265 -1.30 -0.69 -8.22
N LEU A 266 -0.60 -1.78 -8.53
CA LEU A 266 0.17 -2.53 -7.55
C LEU A 266 1.32 -1.68 -6.97
N PRO A 267 1.66 -1.86 -5.68
CA PRO A 267 2.77 -1.13 -5.08
C PRO A 267 4.07 -1.36 -5.83
N PHE A 268 4.83 -0.27 -6.01
CA PHE A 268 6.11 -0.25 -6.69
C PHE A 268 6.08 -0.74 -8.15
N SER A 269 4.92 -0.75 -8.81
CA SER A 269 4.79 -1.22 -10.21
C SER A 269 5.55 -0.38 -11.23
N GLU A 270 5.96 0.83 -10.88
CA GLU A 270 6.86 1.66 -11.68
C GLU A 270 8.30 1.13 -11.74
N VAL A 271 8.68 0.25 -10.79
CA VAL A 271 10.06 -0.24 -10.65
C VAL A 271 10.13 -1.76 -10.63
N LEU A 272 9.11 -2.45 -10.09
CA LEU A 272 9.01 -3.91 -10.02
C LEU A 272 8.09 -4.45 -11.13
N ASP A 273 8.59 -5.42 -11.89
CA ASP A 273 7.76 -6.17 -12.84
C ASP A 273 7.02 -7.30 -12.12
N TRP A 274 5.77 -7.02 -11.72
CA TRP A 274 4.90 -7.97 -11.03
C TRP A 274 4.65 -9.25 -11.81
N LYS A 275 4.74 -9.26 -13.15
CA LYS A 275 4.54 -10.50 -13.95
C LYS A 275 5.58 -11.57 -13.61
N ARG A 276 6.76 -11.15 -13.16
CA ARG A 276 7.86 -12.05 -12.78
C ARG A 276 7.64 -12.80 -11.48
N PHE A 277 6.70 -12.37 -10.64
CA PHE A 277 6.52 -12.96 -9.31
C PHE A 277 5.06 -13.08 -8.87
N SER A 278 4.11 -12.90 -9.78
CA SER A 278 2.69 -13.06 -9.51
C SER A 278 1.96 -13.68 -10.70
N VAL A 279 0.71 -14.06 -10.47
CA VAL A 279 -0.27 -14.42 -11.51
C VAL A 279 -1.42 -13.43 -11.44
N HIS A 280 -1.95 -13.00 -12.58
CA HIS A 280 -3.12 -12.13 -12.65
C HIS A 280 -4.28 -12.91 -13.25
N ILE A 281 -5.41 -12.95 -12.55
CA ILE A 281 -6.64 -13.58 -13.03
C ILE A 281 -7.72 -12.50 -13.12
N GLN A 282 -8.25 -12.31 -14.32
CA GLN A 282 -9.36 -11.39 -14.56
C GLN A 282 -10.61 -11.85 -13.78
N VAL A 283 -11.41 -10.91 -13.29
CA VAL A 283 -12.61 -11.21 -12.49
C VAL A 283 -13.58 -12.15 -13.21
N GLY A 284 -13.77 -11.97 -14.52
CA GLY A 284 -14.61 -12.85 -15.35
C GLY A 284 -14.13 -14.30 -15.44
N ARG A 285 -12.88 -14.58 -15.08
CA ARG A 285 -12.25 -15.91 -15.15
C ARG A 285 -12.06 -16.57 -13.78
N ILE A 286 -12.71 -16.05 -12.74
CA ILE A 286 -12.65 -16.64 -11.39
C ILE A 286 -13.07 -18.11 -11.41
N ALA A 287 -14.07 -18.50 -12.21
CA ALA A 287 -14.50 -19.91 -12.32
C ALA A 287 -13.41 -20.84 -12.88
N GLU A 288 -12.39 -20.31 -13.55
CA GLU A 288 -11.29 -21.06 -14.18
C GLU A 288 -10.01 -21.09 -13.34
N ILE A 289 -10.01 -20.59 -12.09
CA ILE A 289 -8.80 -20.46 -11.24
C ILE A 289 -7.95 -21.73 -11.24
N LYS A 290 -8.55 -22.90 -10.98
CA LYS A 290 -7.81 -24.17 -10.97
C LYS A 290 -7.11 -24.44 -12.30
N LYS A 291 -7.85 -24.38 -13.42
CA LYS A 291 -7.32 -24.58 -14.76
C LYS A 291 -6.18 -23.62 -15.09
N ILE A 292 -6.31 -22.34 -14.72
CA ILE A 292 -5.28 -21.33 -14.97
C ILE A 292 -4.01 -21.65 -14.17
N LEU A 293 -4.16 -21.98 -12.89
CA LEU A 293 -3.02 -22.21 -11.99
C LEU A 293 -2.33 -23.56 -12.24
N GLU A 294 -3.07 -24.59 -12.66
CA GLU A 294 -2.50 -25.86 -13.13
C GLU A 294 -1.78 -25.71 -14.47
N GLY A 295 -2.18 -24.72 -15.29
CA GLY A 295 -1.49 -24.37 -16.52
C GLY A 295 -0.15 -23.67 -16.33
N VAL A 296 0.15 -23.17 -15.13
CA VAL A 296 1.47 -22.62 -14.80
C VAL A 296 2.44 -23.79 -14.62
N GLY A 297 3.34 -23.95 -15.60
CA GLY A 297 4.34 -25.02 -15.59
C GLY A 297 5.23 -24.97 -14.34
N ARG A 298 5.81 -26.11 -13.98
CA ARG A 298 6.68 -26.22 -12.80
C ARG A 298 7.84 -25.20 -12.84
N GLU A 299 8.50 -25.05 -13.99
CA GLU A 299 9.62 -24.12 -14.15
C GLU A 299 9.17 -22.66 -13.96
N GLU A 300 8.09 -22.26 -14.64
CA GLU A 300 7.50 -20.92 -14.50
C GLU A 300 7.10 -20.64 -13.04
N TYR A 301 6.50 -21.60 -12.35
CA TYR A 301 6.16 -21.47 -10.94
C TYR A 301 7.41 -21.24 -10.07
N MET A 302 8.48 -22.03 -10.29
CA MET A 302 9.73 -21.90 -9.53
C MET A 302 10.39 -20.53 -9.76
N GLU A 303 10.35 -20.02 -11.00
CA GLU A 303 10.82 -18.68 -11.33
C GLU A 303 10.00 -17.59 -10.63
N LYS A 304 8.66 -17.72 -10.65
CA LYS A 304 7.77 -16.79 -9.94
C LYS A 304 8.02 -16.80 -8.44
N GLN A 305 8.16 -17.98 -7.85
CA GLN A 305 8.44 -18.12 -6.42
C GLN A 305 9.80 -17.51 -6.05
N LYS A 306 10.85 -17.75 -6.86
CA LYS A 306 12.15 -17.07 -6.68
C LYS A 306 11.99 -15.55 -6.77
N GLY A 307 11.20 -15.08 -7.74
CA GLY A 307 10.84 -13.68 -7.86
C GLY A 307 10.13 -13.13 -6.62
N VAL A 308 9.23 -13.88 -5.99
CA VAL A 308 8.61 -13.48 -4.71
C VAL A 308 9.68 -13.28 -3.65
N MET A 309 10.63 -14.21 -3.54
CA MET A 309 11.68 -14.15 -2.53
C MET A 309 12.61 -12.96 -2.70
N GLU A 310 12.99 -12.66 -3.94
CA GLU A 310 13.80 -11.48 -4.23
C GLU A 310 13.02 -10.16 -4.00
N ALA A 311 11.69 -10.18 -4.12
CA ALA A 311 10.83 -8.99 -4.08
C ALA A 311 10.42 -8.65 -2.66
N LYS A 312 10.22 -9.69 -1.84
CA LYS A 312 9.78 -9.63 -0.46
C LYS A 312 10.50 -8.55 0.35
N LYS A 313 11.81 -8.38 0.18
CA LYS A 313 12.61 -7.38 0.90
C LYS A 313 12.06 -5.95 0.80
N HIS A 314 11.43 -5.61 -0.33
CA HIS A 314 10.78 -4.30 -0.56
C HIS A 314 9.43 -4.15 0.14
N PHE A 315 8.93 -5.22 0.75
CA PHE A 315 7.67 -5.29 1.49
C PHE A 315 7.90 -5.70 2.95
N VAL A 316 9.15 -5.52 3.44
CA VAL A 316 9.51 -5.67 4.86
C VAL A 316 9.73 -4.27 5.43
N MET A 317 9.12 -4.00 6.58
CA MET A 317 9.35 -2.78 7.33
C MET A 317 10.44 -3.02 8.38
N HIS A 318 11.46 -2.16 8.42
CA HIS A 318 12.50 -2.18 9.43
C HIS A 318 12.43 -0.95 10.33
N ARG A 319 12.94 -1.09 11.55
CA ARG A 319 13.21 0.03 12.47
C ARG A 319 14.59 -0.15 13.12
N PRO A 320 15.58 0.71 12.80
CA PRO A 320 15.51 1.81 11.83
C PRO A 320 15.31 1.32 10.38
N PRO A 321 14.81 2.17 9.45
CA PRO A 321 14.66 1.82 8.05
C PRO A 321 15.98 1.37 7.41
N GLN A 322 15.89 0.43 6.48
CA GLN A 322 17.04 -0.11 5.73
C GLN A 322 16.94 0.23 4.24
N PRO A 323 18.07 0.27 3.51
CA PRO A 323 18.03 0.51 2.08
C PRO A 323 17.10 -0.46 1.34
N PHE A 324 16.25 0.08 0.48
CA PHE A 324 15.25 -0.66 -0.31
C PHE A 324 14.16 -1.38 0.50
N ASP A 325 14.01 -1.09 1.79
CA ASP A 325 12.88 -1.60 2.58
C ASP A 325 11.55 -0.93 2.20
N LEU A 326 10.44 -1.36 2.81
CA LEU A 326 9.11 -0.85 2.48
C LEU A 326 9.01 0.66 2.57
N LEU A 327 9.48 1.27 3.66
CA LEU A 327 9.35 2.72 3.90
C LEU A 327 10.20 3.51 2.89
N ASN A 328 11.44 3.07 2.66
CA ASN A 328 12.33 3.72 1.71
C ASN A 328 11.88 3.55 0.26
N MET A 329 11.26 2.42 -0.10
CA MET A 329 10.67 2.22 -1.43
C MET A 329 9.44 3.11 -1.65
N VAL A 330 8.64 3.38 -0.61
CA VAL A 330 7.55 4.36 -0.69
C VAL A 330 8.11 5.78 -0.90
N LEU A 331 9.16 6.17 -0.18
CA LEU A 331 9.82 7.46 -0.39
C LEU A 331 10.49 7.56 -1.77
N HIS A 332 11.02 6.45 -2.30
CA HIS A 332 11.51 6.37 -3.67
C HIS A 332 10.41 6.57 -4.69
N SER A 333 9.24 6.01 -4.42
CA SER A 333 8.05 6.23 -5.26
C SER A 333 7.67 7.71 -5.27
N VAL A 334 7.60 8.36 -4.10
CA VAL A 334 7.35 9.82 -3.98
C VAL A 334 8.42 10.62 -4.73
N TRP A 335 9.70 10.25 -4.57
CA TRP A 335 10.82 10.86 -5.27
C TRP A 335 10.64 10.85 -6.78
N LEU A 336 10.16 9.73 -7.34
CA LEU A 336 9.88 9.62 -8.78
C LEU A 336 8.70 10.49 -9.23
N ARG A 337 7.62 10.58 -8.46
CA ARG A 337 6.42 11.36 -8.87
C ARG A 337 6.71 12.85 -8.97
N ARG A 338 7.57 13.37 -8.10
CA ARG A 338 8.05 14.75 -8.19
C ARG A 338 8.80 15.02 -9.51
N LEU A 339 9.54 14.05 -10.04
CA LEU A 339 10.29 14.21 -11.31
C LEU A 339 9.37 14.23 -12.55
N ASN A 340 8.14 13.75 -12.43
CA ASN A 340 7.16 13.75 -13.52
C ASN A 340 6.56 15.14 -13.77
N VAL A 341 6.83 16.11 -12.90
CA VAL A 341 6.34 17.47 -12.99
C VAL A 341 7.36 18.30 -13.75
N ARG A 342 6.99 18.80 -14.93
CA ARG A 342 7.73 19.91 -15.56
C ARG A 342 7.43 21.15 -14.74
N LEU A 343 8.37 21.56 -13.90
CA LEU A 343 8.33 22.88 -13.28
C LEU A 343 8.38 23.90 -14.43
N ILE A 344 7.35 24.74 -14.54
CA ILE A 344 7.26 25.82 -15.55
C ILE A 344 8.25 26.92 -15.17
#